data_AF-A0A7C3YAU5-F1
#
_entry.id   AF-A0A7C3YAU5-F1
#
_cell.length_a   1.000
_cell.length_b   1.000
_cell.length_c   1.000
_cell.angle_alpha   90.00
_cell.angle_beta   90.00
_cell.angle_gamma   90.00
#
_symmetry.space_group_name_H-M   'P 1'
#
loop_
_entity.id
_entity.type
_entity.pdbx_description
1 polymer ?
#
loop_
_entity_poly.entity_id
_entity_poly.type
_entity_poly.pdbx_seq_one_letter_code
_entity_poly.pdbx_strand_id
1 'polypeptide(L)' 'MPRATLAVIIGNRDFFPDRLVSEARRDILALFAEMDIEPIMLDESDTKLGSVETWAHAKRCAELFKQQRDRIDGILV' A
#
# COMPACT_ATOMS: atom_id res chain seq x y z
N MET A 1 7.41 1.41 22.74
CA MET A 1 8.19 1.10 21.51
C MET A 1 7.77 2.11 20.45
N PRO A 2 8.64 2.56 19.53
CA PRO A 2 8.21 3.38 18.41
C PRO A 2 7.16 2.61 17.59
N ARG A 3 6.16 3.32 17.05
CA ARG A 3 5.13 2.75 16.19
C ARG A 3 5.78 2.21 14.91
N ALA A 4 5.58 0.94 14.60
CA ALA A 4 6.14 0.35 13.38
C ALA A 4 5.45 0.93 12.14
N THR A 5 6.21 1.22 11.10
CA THR A 5 5.71 1.80 9.85
C THR A 5 6.06 0.89 8.68
N LEU A 6 5.04 0.42 7.95
CA LEU A 6 5.21 -0.47 6.81
C LEU A 6 4.77 0.21 5.52
N ALA A 7 5.63 0.16 4.51
CA ALA A 7 5.22 0.43 3.14
C ALA A 7 4.37 -0.74 2.63
N VAL A 8 3.20 -0.47 2.03
CA VAL A 8 2.30 -1.51 1.54
C VAL A 8 2.05 -1.34 0.05
N ILE A 9 2.24 -2.41 -0.71
CA ILE A 9 1.91 -2.50 -2.13
C ILE A 9 0.71 -3.41 -2.27
N ILE A 10 -0.40 -2.89 -2.80
CA ILE A 10 -1.53 -3.74 -3.20
C ILE A 10 -1.40 -4.00 -4.69
N GLY A 11 -0.94 -5.20 -5.05
CA GLY A 11 -0.83 -5.62 -6.44
C GLY A 11 -2.19 -6.03 -7.03
N ASN A 12 -2.39 -5.79 -8.32
CA ASN A 12 -3.50 -6.36 -9.07
C ASN A 12 -3.08 -6.65 -10.51
N ARG A 13 -3.88 -7.43 -11.25
CA ARG A 13 -3.73 -7.61 -12.70
C ARG A 13 -5.10 -7.44 -13.33
N ASP A 14 -5.17 -6.87 -14.54
CA ASP A 14 -6.41 -6.51 -15.25
C ASP A 14 -7.46 -7.63 -15.39
N PHE A 15 -7.10 -8.90 -15.16
CA PHE A 15 -8.03 -10.02 -15.21
C PHE A 15 -8.68 -10.36 -13.86
N PHE A 16 -8.15 -9.84 -12.74
CA PHE A 16 -8.71 -10.07 -11.41
C PHE A 16 -9.79 -9.01 -11.08
N PRO A 17 -10.81 -9.38 -10.28
CA PRO A 17 -11.85 -8.43 -9.88
C PRO A 17 -11.29 -7.27 -9.05
N ASP A 18 -11.54 -6.05 -9.49
CA ASP A 18 -11.09 -4.81 -8.82
C ASP A 18 -11.52 -4.73 -7.35
N ARG A 19 -12.67 -5.33 -6.98
CA ARG A 19 -13.15 -5.38 -5.59
C ARG A 19 -12.12 -5.99 -4.62
N LEU A 20 -11.26 -6.90 -5.10
CA LEU A 20 -10.25 -7.55 -4.28
C LEU A 20 -9.20 -6.55 -3.79
N VAL A 21 -8.93 -5.47 -4.53
CA VAL A 21 -8.04 -4.38 -4.11
C VAL A 21 -8.63 -3.66 -2.91
N SER A 22 -9.91 -3.28 -2.98
CA SER A 22 -10.61 -2.59 -1.89
C SER A 22 -10.78 -3.49 -0.66
N GLU A 23 -11.07 -4.78 -0.86
CA GLU A 23 -11.13 -5.77 0.22
C GLU A 23 -9.77 -5.92 0.91
N ALA A 24 -8.68 -6.11 0.15
CA ALA A 24 -7.33 -6.19 0.70
C ALA A 24 -6.93 -4.93 1.48
N ARG A 25 -7.23 -3.73 0.94
CA ARG A 25 -6.99 -2.46 1.63
C ARG A 25 -7.71 -2.43 2.98
N ARG A 26 -9.01 -2.75 2.99
CA ARG A 26 -9.82 -2.73 4.23
C ARG A 26 -9.25 -3.70 5.27
N ASP A 27 -8.94 -4.92 4.86
CA ASP A 27 -8.49 -5.97 5.75
C ASP A 27 -7.10 -5.64 6.33
N ILE A 28 -6.18 -5.10 5.52
CA ILE A 28 -4.86 -4.61 5.97
C ILE A 28 -5.01 -3.43 6.95
N LEU A 29 -5.86 -2.45 6.64
CA LEU A 29 -6.06 -1.28 7.50
C LEU A 29 -6.64 -1.67 8.86
N ALA A 30 -7.60 -2.60 8.88
CA ALA A 30 -8.17 -3.14 10.12
C ALA A 30 -7.10 -3.83 10.97
N LEU A 31 -6.33 -4.74 10.36
CA LEU A 31 -5.24 -5.45 11.05
C LEU A 31 -4.17 -4.49 11.57
N PHE A 32 -3.76 -3.51 10.77
CA PHE A 32 -2.73 -2.54 11.18
C PHE A 32 -3.21 -1.65 12.32
N ALA A 33 -4.51 -1.32 12.37
CA ALA A 33 -5.09 -0.60 13.51
C ALA A 33 -5.04 -1.42 14.80
N GLU A 34 -5.30 -2.74 14.74
CA GLU A 34 -5.20 -3.65 15.90
C GLU A 34 -3.75 -3.81 16.39
N MET A 35 -2.79 -3.78 15.47
CA MET A 35 -1.37 -4.01 15.76
C MET A 35 -0.57 -2.73 16.05
N ASP A 36 -1.22 -1.55 16.02
CA ASP A 36 -0.56 -0.23 16.08
C ASP A 36 0.57 -0.08 15.02
N ILE A 37 0.27 -0.44 13.77
CA ILE A 37 1.17 -0.27 12.62
C ILE A 37 0.68 0.92 11.78
N GLU A 38 1.61 1.76 11.32
CA GLU A 38 1.33 2.83 10.35
C GLU A 38 1.57 2.32 8.92
N PRO A 39 0.56 2.29 8.05
CA PRO A 39 0.76 1.98 6.64
C PRO A 39 1.17 3.21 5.82
N ILE A 40 2.09 3.00 4.88
CA ILE A 40 2.38 3.93 3.78
C ILE A 40 2.07 3.22 2.47
N MET A 41 0.99 3.63 1.81
CA MET A 41 0.52 3.02 0.56
C MET A 41 -0.07 4.09 -0.36
N LEU A 42 -0.20 3.78 -1.65
CA LEU A 42 -0.89 4.67 -2.59
C LEU A 42 -2.33 4.92 -2.12
N ASP A 43 -2.83 6.13 -2.33
CA ASP A 43 -4.24 6.46 -2.14
C ASP A 43 -5.10 5.82 -3.24
N GLU A 44 -6.39 5.62 -2.96
CA GLU A 44 -7.33 5.10 -3.96
C GLU A 44 -7.41 5.97 -5.23
N SER A 45 -7.09 7.25 -5.12
CA SER A 45 -7.05 8.22 -6.22
C SER A 45 -5.70 8.33 -6.95
N ASP A 46 -4.62 7.76 -6.41
CA ASP A 46 -3.29 7.83 -7.03
C ASP A 46 -3.19 6.98 -8.30
N THR A 47 -3.93 5.86 -8.33
CA THR A 47 -3.98 4.83 -9.38
C THR A 47 -5.37 4.16 -9.35
N LYS A 48 -5.56 3.02 -10.01
CA LYS A 48 -6.83 2.28 -9.98
C LYS A 48 -7.08 1.69 -8.59
N LEU A 49 -7.91 2.36 -7.77
CA LEU A 49 -8.16 1.97 -6.36
C LEU A 49 -6.89 1.89 -5.49
N GLY A 50 -5.83 2.59 -5.91
CA GLY A 50 -4.53 2.54 -5.24
C GLY A 50 -3.71 1.26 -5.52
N SER A 51 -4.08 0.47 -6.54
CA SER A 51 -3.35 -0.73 -6.92
C SER A 51 -2.12 -0.45 -7.79
N VAL A 52 -1.12 -1.32 -7.66
CA VAL A 52 0.06 -1.34 -8.54
C VAL A 52 -0.14 -2.43 -9.61
N GLU A 53 -0.51 -2.00 -10.81
CA GLU A 53 -0.81 -2.88 -11.95
C GLU A 53 0.18 -2.67 -13.12
N THR A 54 0.69 -1.44 -13.26
CA THR A 54 1.57 -1.06 -14.36
C THR A 54 2.92 -0.57 -13.85
N TRP A 55 3.91 -0.50 -14.75
CA TRP A 55 5.21 0.10 -14.43
C TRP A 55 5.09 1.57 -14.01
N ALA A 56 4.12 2.31 -14.56
CA ALA A 56 3.86 3.68 -14.15
C ALA A 56 3.36 3.76 -12.70
N HIS A 57 2.47 2.84 -12.29
CA HIS A 57 2.02 2.75 -10.89
C HIS A 57 3.19 2.40 -9.97
N ALA A 58 4.04 1.45 -10.37
CA ALA A 58 5.21 1.04 -9.60
C ALA A 58 6.17 2.21 -9.35
N LYS A 59 6.40 3.07 -10.35
CA LYS A 59 7.18 4.31 -10.17
C LYS A 59 6.53 5.28 -9.18
N ARG A 60 5.22 5.49 -9.28
CA ARG A 60 4.50 6.38 -8.35
C ARG A 60 4.60 5.88 -6.91
N CYS A 61 4.43 4.57 -6.71
CA CYS A 61 4.62 3.90 -5.43
C CYS A 61 6.06 4.06 -4.91
N ALA A 62 7.07 3.86 -5.78
CA ALA A 62 8.46 4.04 -5.41
C ALA A 62 8.80 5.49 -5.01
N GLU A 63 8.23 6.49 -5.69
CA GLU A 63 8.42 7.90 -5.31
C GLU A 63 7.77 8.23 -3.96
N LEU A 64 6.56 7.70 -3.68
CA LEU A 64 5.94 7.82 -2.35
C LEU A 64 6.84 7.21 -1.27
N PHE A 65 7.33 5.99 -1.49
CA PHE A 65 8.19 5.31 -0.51
C PHE A 65 9.51 6.04 -0.33
N LYS A 66 10.09 6.58 -1.40
CA LYS A 66 11.32 7.38 -1.35
C LYS A 66 11.13 8.66 -0.51
N GLN A 67 9.98 9.31 -0.58
CA GLN A 67 9.67 10.49 0.23
C GLN A 67 9.52 10.17 1.72
N GLN A 68 9.20 8.91 2.06
CA GLN A 68 8.96 8.46 3.44
C GLN A 68 10.04 7.47 3.94
N ARG A 69 11.13 7.31 3.20
CA ARG A 69 12.14 6.24 3.37
C ARG A 69 12.74 6.15 4.77
N ASP A 70 12.87 7.27 5.46
CA ASP A 70 13.52 7.32 6.78
C ASP A 70 12.61 6.82 7.91
N ARG A 71 11.31 6.62 7.61
CA ARG A 71 10.32 6.11 8.55
C ARG A 71 9.90 4.67 8.26
N ILE A 72 10.19 4.12 7.08
CA ILE A 72 9.73 2.79 6.67
C ILE A 72 10.63 1.71 7.26
N ASP A 73 10.06 0.82 8.08
CA ASP A 73 10.77 -0.31 8.70
C ASP A 73 10.81 -1.55 7.80
N GLY A 74 9.88 -1.64 6.84
CA GLY A 74 9.75 -2.79 5.95
C GLY A 74 8.70 -2.58 4.85
N ILE A 75 8.66 -3.51 3.89
CA ILE A 75 7.71 -3.50 2.79
C ILE A 75 6.84 -4.77 2.87
N LEU A 76 5.53 -4.58 2.83
CA LEU A 76 4.51 -5.61 2.65
C LEU A 76 3.97 -5.53 1.21
N VAL A 77 3.87 -6.68 0.54
CA VAL A 77 3.42 -6.82 -0.85
C VAL A 77 2.29 -7.83 -0.93
#